data_AF-A0A6G7IZ50-F1
#
_entry.id   AF-A0A6G7IZ50-F1
#
_cell.length_a   1.000
_cell.length_b   1.000
_cell.length_c   1.000
_cell.angle_alpha   90.00
_cell.angle_beta   90.00
_cell.angle_gamma   90.00
#
_symmetry.space_group_name_H-M   'P 1'
#
loop_
_entity.id
_entity.type
_entity.pdbx_description
1 polymer ?
#
loop_
_entity_poly.entity_id
_entity_poly.type
_entity_poly.pdbx_seq_one_letter_code
_entity_poly.pdbx_strand_id
1 'polypeptide(L)'
;MEYQSKGRKFFIDYLPKVVFNGFTKEERSTYSKYRHHHLKYHRQIQEVEELESQLEELKSLIGEKKSSIKRYQKELFKHFDKVKHLGKELDFNSWVEVEWRNKKKCKENPNLEPNKRVVVMIQYKLGTDYKKKKISCGPWEEIPEILNQYKNRNKDYSTVGEDDLRLDIQWGFVDGYTKYHLYKNGYLEFHNTPHNLKGVIEWFNQYDEEYGKRKSMEWSYMDYN
;
A
#
# COMPACT_ATOMS: atom_id res chain seq x y z
N MET A 1 30.03 17.06 -19.74
CA MET A 1 29.92 17.07 -21.22
C MET A 1 30.94 18.03 -21.81
N GLU A 2 31.66 17.62 -22.85
CA GLU A 2 32.55 18.51 -23.61
C GLU A 2 31.84 18.96 -24.89
N TYR A 3 31.65 20.26 -25.06
CA TYR A 3 31.14 20.88 -26.28
C TYR A 3 32.28 21.68 -26.94
N GLN A 4 32.25 21.83 -28.27
CA GLN A 4 33.38 22.32 -29.08
C GLN A 4 33.93 23.72 -28.71
N SER A 5 33.19 24.53 -27.95
CA SER A 5 33.63 25.85 -27.48
C SER A 5 34.12 25.89 -26.03
N LYS A 6 34.19 24.74 -25.34
CA LYS A 6 34.78 24.62 -24.01
C LYS A 6 36.24 25.11 -24.05
N GLY A 7 36.51 26.24 -23.40
CA GLY A 7 37.83 26.90 -23.38
C GLY A 7 37.98 28.14 -24.27
N ARG A 8 37.03 28.45 -25.17
CA ARG A 8 37.06 29.66 -26.02
C ARG A 8 36.34 30.86 -25.39
N LYS A 9 36.60 31.14 -24.10
CA LYS A 9 35.98 32.24 -23.34
C LYS A 9 36.05 33.58 -24.07
N PHE A 10 37.19 33.86 -24.71
CA PHE A 10 37.41 35.10 -25.45
C PHE A 10 36.31 35.37 -26.48
N PHE A 11 35.93 34.42 -27.33
CA PHE A 11 35.01 34.68 -28.44
C PHE A 11 33.54 34.88 -28.01
N ILE A 12 33.19 34.54 -26.78
CA ILE A 12 31.83 34.57 -26.23
C ILE A 12 31.65 35.76 -25.27
N ASP A 13 32.65 36.01 -24.44
CA ASP A 13 32.66 37.10 -23.47
C ASP A 13 33.16 38.41 -24.09
N TYR A 14 34.03 38.34 -25.12
CA TYR A 14 34.64 39.52 -25.72
C TYR A 14 35.05 39.35 -27.21
N LEU A 15 34.25 39.92 -28.11
CA LEU A 15 34.64 40.06 -29.51
C LEU A 15 35.09 41.50 -29.81
N PRO A 16 36.37 41.74 -30.19
CA PRO A 16 36.84 43.07 -30.54
C PRO A 16 36.00 43.69 -31.65
N LYS A 17 35.66 44.97 -31.53
CA LYS A 17 34.82 45.70 -32.51
C LYS A 17 35.38 45.64 -33.93
N VAL A 18 36.71 45.65 -34.09
CA VAL A 18 37.37 45.56 -35.40
C VAL A 18 37.03 44.23 -36.10
N VAL A 19 37.01 43.13 -35.35
CA VAL A 19 36.66 41.80 -35.86
C VAL A 19 35.16 41.71 -36.16
N PHE A 20 34.32 42.18 -35.23
CA PHE A 20 32.86 42.16 -35.43
C PHE A 20 32.40 43.04 -36.60
N ASN A 21 33.05 44.18 -36.82
CA ASN A 21 32.75 45.07 -37.94
C ASN A 21 33.16 44.44 -39.29
N GLY A 22 34.14 43.55 -39.29
CA GLY A 22 34.54 42.77 -40.47
C GLY A 22 33.53 41.71 -40.91
N PHE A 23 32.55 41.36 -40.07
CA PHE A 23 31.50 40.39 -40.42
C PHE A 23 30.46 40.97 -41.38
N THR A 24 30.00 40.13 -42.30
CA THR A 24 28.78 40.34 -43.10
C THR A 24 27.54 40.38 -42.19
N LYS A 25 26.42 40.87 -42.74
CA LYS A 25 25.14 40.93 -42.01
C LYS A 25 24.67 39.56 -41.51
N GLU A 26 24.89 38.52 -42.32
CA GLU A 26 24.51 37.15 -41.99
C GLU A 26 25.38 36.58 -40.86
N GLU A 27 26.70 36.77 -40.94
CA GLU A 27 27.64 36.36 -39.90
C GLU A 27 27.36 37.03 -38.56
N ARG A 28 27.00 38.33 -38.55
CA ARG A 28 26.60 39.04 -37.32
C ARG A 28 25.35 38.43 -36.68
N SER A 29 24.36 38.08 -37.50
CA SER A 29 23.12 37.43 -37.04
C SER A 29 23.42 36.06 -36.44
N THR A 30 24.22 35.25 -37.14
CA THR A 30 24.65 33.92 -36.69
C THR A 30 25.45 33.99 -35.40
N TYR A 31 26.41 34.91 -35.29
CA TYR A 31 27.19 35.14 -34.08
C TYR A 31 26.31 35.54 -32.88
N SER A 32 25.33 36.42 -33.09
CA SER A 32 24.40 36.82 -32.03
C SER A 32 23.56 35.65 -31.51
N LYS A 33 23.03 34.82 -32.43
CA LYS A 33 22.28 33.61 -32.07
C LYS A 33 23.16 32.62 -31.32
N TYR A 34 24.38 32.39 -31.81
CA TYR A 34 25.36 31.52 -31.17
C TYR A 34 25.65 31.96 -29.72
N ARG A 35 25.93 33.25 -29.50
CA ARG A 35 26.17 33.80 -28.16
C ARG A 35 24.96 33.63 -27.24
N HIS A 36 23.77 33.89 -27.73
CA HIS A 36 22.53 33.71 -26.96
C HIS A 36 22.32 32.25 -26.55
N HIS A 37 22.45 31.31 -27.48
CA HIS A 37 22.31 29.89 -27.20
C HIS A 37 23.37 29.39 -26.22
N HIS A 38 24.62 29.87 -26.35
CA HIS A 38 25.68 29.51 -25.43
C HIS A 38 25.39 29.97 -23.99
N LEU A 39 24.94 31.21 -23.80
CA LEU A 39 24.57 31.72 -22.47
C LEU A 39 23.43 30.91 -21.87
N LYS A 40 22.42 30.57 -22.66
CA LYS A 40 21.30 29.73 -22.21
C LYS A 40 21.79 28.33 -21.83
N TYR A 41 22.64 27.72 -22.65
CA TYR A 41 23.22 26.41 -22.38
C TYR A 41 24.07 26.40 -21.10
N HIS A 42 24.90 27.43 -20.89
CA HIS A 42 25.67 27.56 -19.66
C HIS A 42 24.78 27.69 -18.43
N ARG A 43 23.71 28.49 -18.50
CA ARG A 43 22.75 28.64 -17.40
C ARG A 43 22.04 27.31 -17.10
N GLN A 44 21.68 26.54 -18.12
CA GLN A 44 21.09 25.21 -17.94
C GLN A 44 22.06 24.22 -17.28
N ILE A 45 23.37 24.28 -17.58
CA ILE A 45 24.37 23.48 -16.86
C ILE A 45 24.39 23.83 -15.37
N GLN A 46 24.39 25.13 -15.04
CA GLN A 46 24.37 25.58 -13.65
C GLN A 46 23.11 25.12 -12.91
N GLU A 47 21.95 25.18 -13.56
CA GLU A 47 20.68 24.66 -13.01
C GLU A 47 20.76 23.15 -12.74
N VAL A 48 21.39 22.36 -13.62
CA VAL A 48 21.62 20.93 -13.39
C VAL A 48 22.54 20.69 -12.20
N GLU A 49 23.66 21.41 -12.10
CA GLU A 49 24.61 21.29 -10.98
C GLU A 49 23.93 21.65 -9.63
N GLU A 50 23.07 22.67 -9.61
CA GLU A 50 22.30 23.06 -8.42
C GLU A 50 21.27 21.97 -8.03
N LEU A 51 20.53 21.44 -9.00
CA LEU A 51 19.59 20.34 -8.77
C LEU A 51 20.29 19.07 -8.27
N GLU A 52 21.46 18.74 -8.82
CA GLU A 52 22.28 17.62 -8.36
C GLU A 52 22.73 17.80 -6.90
N SER A 53 23.11 19.02 -6.50
CA SER A 53 23.45 19.35 -5.11
C SER A 53 22.25 19.19 -4.18
N GLN A 54 21.08 19.72 -4.55
CA GLN A 54 19.85 19.58 -3.77
C GLN A 54 19.43 18.11 -3.62
N LEU A 55 19.60 17.31 -4.66
CA LEU A 55 19.29 15.89 -4.64
C LEU A 55 20.21 15.13 -3.67
N GLU A 56 21.48 15.52 -3.56
CA GLU A 56 22.42 14.91 -2.62
C GLU A 56 22.09 15.28 -1.16
N GLU A 57 21.70 16.52 -0.89
CA GLU A 57 21.19 16.95 0.41
C GLU A 57 19.94 16.17 0.83
N LEU A 58 18.98 16.01 -0.09
CA LEU A 58 17.76 15.23 0.15
C LEU A 58 18.07 13.76 0.45
N LYS A 59 19.02 13.13 -0.27
CA LYS A 59 19.46 11.77 0.04
C LYS A 59 20.04 11.67 1.44
N SER A 60 20.85 12.65 1.85
CA SER A 60 21.43 12.70 3.20
C SER A 60 20.32 12.77 4.26
N LEU A 61 19.36 13.68 4.10
CA LEU A 61 18.20 13.83 4.99
C LEU A 61 17.36 12.54 5.07
N ILE A 62 17.14 11.86 3.94
CA ILE A 62 16.48 10.54 3.93
C ILE A 62 17.29 9.51 4.73
N GLY A 63 18.62 9.50 4.60
CA GLY A 63 19.52 8.65 5.37
C GLY A 63 19.42 8.88 6.88
N GLU A 64 19.40 10.14 7.30
CA GLU A 64 19.21 10.53 8.70
C GLU A 64 17.85 10.09 9.24
N LYS A 65 16.77 10.31 8.48
CA LYS A 65 15.42 9.89 8.88
C LYS A 65 15.29 8.38 8.98
N LYS A 66 15.84 7.61 8.03
CA LYS A 66 15.89 6.14 8.10
C LYS A 66 16.62 5.68 9.36
N SER A 67 17.73 6.32 9.71
CA SER A 67 18.48 6.01 10.93
C SER A 67 17.68 6.33 12.19
N SER A 68 16.97 7.47 12.21
CA SER A 68 16.08 7.82 13.32
C SER A 68 14.92 6.83 13.45
N ILE A 69 14.31 6.37 12.35
CA ILE A 69 13.25 5.35 12.36
C ILE A 69 13.79 4.06 13.01
N LYS A 70 14.97 3.57 12.59
CA LYS A 70 15.59 2.39 13.19
C LYS A 70 15.83 2.54 14.69
N ARG A 71 16.26 3.72 15.14
CA ARG A 71 16.44 4.01 16.57
C ARG A 71 15.11 3.97 17.33
N TYR A 72 14.06 4.63 16.81
CA TYR A 72 12.73 4.60 17.41
C TYR A 72 12.14 3.19 17.44
N GLN A 73 12.31 2.43 16.37
CA GLN A 73 11.90 1.03 16.30
C GLN A 73 12.59 0.19 17.40
N LYS A 74 13.89 0.41 17.63
CA LYS A 74 14.63 -0.27 18.71
C LYS A 74 14.10 0.10 20.10
N GLU A 75 13.85 1.37 20.39
CA GLU A 75 13.28 1.78 21.68
C GLU A 75 11.84 1.24 21.84
N LEU A 76 11.03 1.31 20.79
CA LEU A 76 9.69 0.74 20.78
C LEU A 76 9.73 -0.75 21.10
N PHE A 77 10.61 -1.53 20.47
CA PHE A 77 10.73 -2.95 20.75
C PHE A 77 11.28 -3.26 22.14
N LYS A 78 12.20 -2.44 22.68
CA LYS A 78 12.67 -2.57 24.06
C LYS A 78 11.53 -2.40 25.07
N HIS A 79 10.57 -1.52 24.79
CA HIS A 79 9.38 -1.38 25.62
C HIS A 79 8.37 -2.51 25.35
N PHE A 80 8.15 -2.85 24.09
CA PHE A 80 7.30 -3.97 23.69
C PHE A 80 7.74 -5.28 24.33
N ASP A 81 9.04 -5.59 24.38
CA ASP A 81 9.58 -6.78 25.01
C ASP A 81 9.18 -6.93 26.49
N LYS A 82 8.96 -5.81 27.18
CA LYS A 82 8.49 -5.82 28.57
C LYS A 82 7.01 -6.14 28.68
N VAL A 83 6.21 -5.87 27.65
CA VAL A 83 4.75 -6.04 27.66
C VAL A 83 4.25 -7.13 26.72
N LYS A 84 5.11 -7.71 25.88
CA LYS A 84 4.74 -8.75 24.89
C LYS A 84 4.15 -9.99 25.54
N HIS A 85 4.51 -10.26 26.80
CA HIS A 85 3.92 -11.35 27.57
C HIS A 85 2.42 -11.15 27.82
N LEU A 86 1.93 -9.90 27.86
CA LEU A 86 0.50 -9.59 27.91
C LEU A 86 -0.20 -9.97 26.60
N GLY A 87 0.53 -9.95 25.48
CA GLY A 87 0.06 -10.48 24.20
C GLY A 87 -0.26 -11.98 24.24
N LYS A 88 0.33 -12.76 25.18
CA LYS A 88 -0.03 -14.18 25.37
C LYS A 88 -1.46 -14.37 25.87
N GLU A 89 -2.08 -13.31 26.40
CA GLU A 89 -3.50 -13.31 26.76
C GLU A 89 -4.41 -12.90 25.60
N LEU A 90 -3.84 -12.42 24.49
CA LEU A 90 -4.54 -12.07 23.26
C LEU A 90 -4.34 -13.20 22.25
N ASP A 91 -5.12 -14.25 22.42
CA ASP A 91 -5.23 -15.34 21.46
C ASP A 91 -6.20 -14.91 20.36
N PHE A 92 -5.81 -15.01 19.09
CA PHE A 92 -6.63 -14.69 17.92
C PHE A 92 -6.63 -15.89 16.99
N ASN A 93 -7.80 -16.50 16.81
CA ASN A 93 -8.00 -17.62 15.90
C ASN A 93 -9.14 -17.30 14.95
N SER A 94 -9.00 -17.74 13.70
CA SER A 94 -10.09 -17.74 12.74
C SER A 94 -10.20 -19.10 12.08
N TRP A 95 -11.41 -19.44 11.62
CA TRP A 95 -11.65 -20.62 10.79
C TRP A 95 -12.95 -20.47 10.00
N VAL A 96 -13.06 -21.19 8.89
CA VAL A 96 -14.25 -21.20 8.04
C VAL A 96 -15.21 -22.30 8.48
N GLU A 97 -16.48 -21.97 8.69
CA GLU A 97 -17.56 -22.93 8.95
C GLU A 97 -18.66 -22.82 7.90
N VAL A 98 -19.36 -23.94 7.65
CA VAL A 98 -20.60 -23.95 6.87
C VAL A 98 -21.77 -24.17 7.84
N GLU A 99 -22.68 -23.21 7.90
CA GLU A 99 -23.83 -23.21 8.80
C GLU A 99 -25.15 -23.35 8.08
N TRP A 100 -26.14 -23.96 8.74
CA TRP A 100 -27.51 -24.04 8.24
C TRP A 100 -28.31 -22.82 8.71
N ARG A 101 -28.73 -21.98 7.78
CA ARG A 101 -29.52 -20.77 8.06
C ARG A 101 -30.93 -21.10 8.58
N ASN A 102 -31.49 -22.22 8.14
CA ASN A 102 -32.81 -22.73 8.52
C ASN A 102 -32.76 -23.91 9.50
N LYS A 103 -31.68 -24.06 10.29
CA LYS A 103 -31.46 -25.20 11.21
C LYS A 103 -32.68 -25.58 12.05
N LYS A 104 -33.41 -24.61 12.62
CA LYS A 104 -34.62 -24.87 13.43
C LYS A 104 -35.74 -25.50 12.59
N LYS A 105 -36.01 -24.93 11.41
CA LYS A 105 -37.04 -25.43 10.48
C LYS A 105 -36.70 -26.83 9.94
N CYS A 106 -35.43 -27.11 9.63
CA CYS A 106 -35.00 -28.45 9.21
C CYS A 106 -35.08 -29.49 10.33
N LYS A 107 -34.99 -29.08 11.61
CA LYS A 107 -35.23 -29.99 12.75
C LYS A 107 -36.72 -30.33 12.90
N GLU A 108 -37.60 -29.40 12.58
CA GLU A 108 -39.07 -29.57 12.65
C GLU A 108 -39.60 -30.34 11.43
N ASN A 109 -38.98 -30.15 10.26
CA ASN A 109 -39.33 -30.86 9.03
C ASN A 109 -38.07 -31.49 8.39
N PRO A 110 -37.83 -32.81 8.59
CA PRO A 110 -36.67 -33.51 8.05
C PRO A 110 -36.55 -33.51 6.52
N ASN A 111 -37.66 -33.26 5.80
CA ASN A 111 -37.68 -33.23 4.33
C ASN A 111 -37.30 -31.86 3.76
N LEU A 112 -37.09 -30.84 4.60
CA LEU A 112 -36.70 -29.51 4.16
C LEU A 112 -35.19 -29.43 3.91
N GLU A 113 -34.79 -29.08 2.70
CA GLU A 113 -33.37 -28.92 2.38
C GLU A 113 -32.71 -27.78 3.18
N PRO A 114 -31.50 -28.00 3.72
CA PRO A 114 -30.79 -27.00 4.49
C PRO A 114 -30.25 -25.90 3.58
N ASN A 115 -30.61 -24.65 3.87
CA ASN A 115 -29.98 -23.48 3.27
C ASN A 115 -28.64 -23.26 3.99
N LYS A 116 -27.54 -23.46 3.25
CA LYS A 116 -26.18 -23.36 3.78
C LYS A 116 -25.60 -21.97 3.55
N ARG A 117 -24.79 -21.50 4.49
CA ARG A 117 -23.94 -20.32 4.32
C ARG A 117 -22.55 -20.61 4.86
N VAL A 118 -21.57 -19.93 4.29
CA VAL A 118 -20.20 -19.86 4.79
C VAL A 118 -20.10 -18.70 5.77
N VAL A 119 -19.42 -18.95 6.89
CA VAL A 119 -19.03 -17.92 7.85
C VAL A 119 -17.56 -18.08 8.17
N VAL A 120 -16.87 -16.95 8.35
CA VAL A 120 -15.59 -16.97 9.04
C VAL A 120 -15.84 -16.66 10.50
N MET A 121 -15.50 -17.62 11.36
CA MET A 121 -15.52 -17.49 12.79
C MET A 121 -14.24 -16.79 13.22
N ILE A 122 -14.39 -15.69 13.94
CA ILE A 122 -13.30 -15.00 14.63
C ILE A 122 -13.44 -15.28 16.11
N GLN A 123 -12.42 -15.87 16.71
CA GLN A 123 -12.29 -16.03 18.13
C GLN A 123 -11.14 -15.17 18.62
N TYR A 124 -11.40 -14.39 19.66
CA TYR A 124 -10.34 -13.69 20.37
C TYR A 124 -10.53 -13.79 21.87
N LYS A 125 -9.41 -13.74 22.59
CA LYS A 125 -9.38 -13.76 24.05
C LYS A 125 -9.32 -12.34 24.61
N LEU A 126 -10.17 -12.06 25.60
CA LEU A 126 -10.21 -10.79 26.32
C LEU A 126 -10.15 -11.10 27.82
N GLY A 127 -8.95 -11.06 28.39
CA GLY A 127 -8.71 -11.55 29.76
C GLY A 127 -8.83 -13.07 29.83
N THR A 128 -9.73 -13.59 30.66
CA THR A 128 -9.98 -15.04 30.78
C THR A 128 -11.02 -15.57 29.80
N ASP A 129 -11.83 -14.69 29.19
CA ASP A 129 -12.96 -15.10 28.37
C ASP A 129 -12.62 -15.11 26.88
N TYR A 130 -13.11 -16.13 26.18
CA TYR A 130 -13.13 -16.16 24.73
C TYR A 130 -14.42 -15.55 24.20
N LYS A 131 -14.30 -14.61 23.27
CA LYS A 131 -15.42 -14.06 22.49
C LYS A 131 -15.35 -14.60 21.08
N LYS A 132 -16.52 -14.84 20.49
CA LYS A 132 -16.66 -15.28 19.11
C LYS A 132 -17.49 -14.29 18.32
N LYS A 133 -17.03 -13.94 17.12
CA LYS A 133 -17.75 -13.10 16.17
C LYS A 133 -17.82 -13.81 14.83
N LYS A 134 -18.96 -13.70 14.17
CA LYS A 134 -19.19 -14.27 12.83
C LYS A 134 -19.11 -13.17 11.79
N ILE A 135 -18.35 -13.44 10.72
CA ILE A 135 -18.40 -12.67 9.48
C ILE A 135 -19.12 -13.52 8.46
N SER A 136 -20.25 -13.03 7.97
CA SER A 136 -21.07 -13.77 6.99
C SER A 136 -20.47 -13.65 5.60
N CYS A 137 -20.16 -14.77 4.95
CA CYS A 137 -19.61 -14.78 3.60
C CYS A 137 -20.66 -15.02 2.52
N GLY A 138 -21.83 -15.55 2.89
CA GLY A 138 -22.87 -15.95 1.95
C GLY A 138 -22.77 -17.42 1.57
N PRO A 139 -23.58 -17.90 0.63
CA PRO A 139 -23.49 -19.26 0.10
C PRO A 139 -22.23 -19.41 -0.79
N TRP A 140 -21.74 -20.65 -0.97
CA TRP A 140 -20.48 -20.91 -1.70
C TRP A 140 -20.50 -20.39 -3.13
N GLU A 141 -21.66 -20.43 -3.76
CA GLU A 141 -21.90 -20.06 -5.15
C GLU A 141 -21.73 -18.55 -5.39
N GLU A 142 -22.00 -17.73 -4.38
CA GLU A 142 -21.90 -16.26 -4.48
C GLU A 142 -20.51 -15.73 -4.13
N ILE A 143 -19.72 -16.49 -3.38
CA ILE A 143 -18.42 -16.04 -2.86
C ILE A 143 -17.43 -15.66 -3.97
N PRO A 144 -17.22 -16.48 -5.03
CA PRO A 144 -16.34 -16.10 -6.14
C PRO A 144 -16.68 -14.76 -6.76
N GLU A 145 -17.98 -14.49 -6.96
CA GLU A 145 -18.46 -13.23 -7.51
C GLU A 145 -18.12 -12.06 -6.58
N ILE A 146 -18.33 -12.21 -5.26
CA ILE A 146 -17.99 -11.19 -4.28
C ILE A 146 -16.47 -10.92 -4.27
N LEU A 147 -15.64 -11.95 -4.23
CA LEU A 147 -14.17 -11.79 -4.22
C LEU A 147 -13.67 -11.14 -5.51
N ASN A 148 -14.30 -11.44 -6.65
CA ASN A 148 -13.97 -10.82 -7.93
C ASN A 148 -14.28 -9.32 -8.01
N GLN A 149 -15.07 -8.77 -7.07
CA GLN A 149 -15.27 -7.32 -6.94
C GLN A 149 -14.04 -6.58 -6.38
N TYR A 150 -13.04 -7.31 -5.85
CA TYR A 150 -11.77 -6.71 -5.46
C TYR A 150 -10.99 -6.24 -6.70
N LYS A 151 -10.74 -4.93 -6.79
CA LYS A 151 -10.13 -4.27 -7.95
C LYS A 151 -8.68 -4.69 -8.19
N ASN A 152 -7.95 -5.00 -7.12
CA ASN A 152 -6.53 -5.35 -7.17
C ASN A 152 -6.25 -6.86 -7.10
N ARG A 153 -7.26 -7.69 -7.42
CA ARG A 153 -7.12 -9.15 -7.49
C ARG A 153 -6.06 -9.57 -8.51
N ASN A 154 -5.39 -10.68 -8.24
CA ASN A 154 -4.39 -11.29 -9.12
C ASN A 154 -4.83 -12.63 -9.73
N LYS A 155 -6.05 -13.07 -9.41
CA LYS A 155 -6.67 -14.29 -9.93
C LYS A 155 -8.17 -14.06 -10.12
N ASP A 156 -8.78 -14.88 -10.97
CA ASP A 156 -10.23 -14.99 -11.10
C ASP A 156 -10.72 -16.05 -10.12
N TYR A 157 -11.54 -15.66 -9.15
CA TYR A 157 -12.01 -16.58 -8.11
C TYR A 157 -13.04 -17.59 -8.61
N SER A 158 -13.58 -17.43 -9.82
CA SER A 158 -14.55 -18.36 -10.42
C SER A 158 -13.93 -19.70 -10.80
N THR A 159 -12.60 -19.77 -10.92
CA THR A 159 -11.86 -20.98 -11.30
C THR A 159 -11.09 -21.61 -10.14
N VAL A 160 -11.18 -21.02 -8.95
CA VAL A 160 -10.45 -21.45 -7.75
C VAL A 160 -11.23 -22.59 -7.06
N GLY A 161 -10.53 -23.61 -6.59
CA GLY A 161 -11.14 -24.71 -5.84
C GLY A 161 -11.66 -24.26 -4.47
N GLU A 162 -12.64 -24.98 -3.91
CA GLU A 162 -13.25 -24.61 -2.62
C GLU A 162 -12.23 -24.47 -1.48
N ASP A 163 -11.22 -25.35 -1.42
CA ASP A 163 -10.19 -25.31 -0.37
C ASP A 163 -9.31 -24.06 -0.47
N ASP A 164 -8.89 -23.69 -1.68
CA ASP A 164 -8.13 -22.46 -1.91
C ASP A 164 -8.99 -21.22 -1.64
N LEU A 165 -10.26 -21.26 -2.03
CA LEU A 165 -11.25 -20.22 -1.71
C LEU A 165 -11.39 -20.05 -0.20
N ARG A 166 -11.48 -21.14 0.59
CA ARG A 166 -11.52 -21.08 2.05
C ARG A 166 -10.33 -20.32 2.62
N LEU A 167 -9.12 -20.66 2.15
CA LEU A 167 -7.89 -20.02 2.60
C LEU A 167 -7.84 -18.54 2.21
N ASP A 168 -8.23 -18.20 0.98
CA ASP A 168 -8.25 -16.81 0.51
C ASP A 168 -9.27 -15.97 1.29
N ILE A 169 -10.47 -16.50 1.56
CA ILE A 169 -11.49 -15.79 2.36
C ILE A 169 -10.95 -15.56 3.77
N GLN A 170 -10.44 -16.61 4.42
CA GLN A 170 -9.97 -16.54 5.79
C GLN A 170 -8.73 -15.66 5.92
N TRP A 171 -7.60 -16.11 5.37
CA TRP A 171 -6.30 -15.46 5.56
C TRP A 171 -6.12 -14.27 4.63
N GLY A 172 -6.59 -14.38 3.38
CA GLY A 172 -6.39 -13.33 2.38
C GLY A 172 -7.19 -12.07 2.69
N PHE A 173 -8.47 -12.21 3.07
CA PHE A 173 -9.37 -11.07 3.24
C PHE A 173 -9.80 -10.84 4.69
N VAL A 174 -10.45 -11.83 5.30
CA VAL A 174 -11.15 -11.63 6.58
C VAL A 174 -10.19 -11.35 7.73
N ASP A 175 -9.05 -12.03 7.79
CA ASP A 175 -8.07 -11.83 8.86
C ASP A 175 -7.46 -10.42 8.79
N GLY A 176 -7.00 -9.97 7.61
CA GLY A 176 -6.46 -8.63 7.44
C GLY A 176 -7.45 -7.54 7.81
N TYR A 177 -8.69 -7.65 7.34
CA TYR A 177 -9.79 -6.76 7.71
C TYR A 177 -10.02 -6.74 9.23
N THR A 178 -10.11 -7.92 9.83
CA THR A 178 -10.38 -8.06 11.27
C THR A 178 -9.26 -7.45 12.10
N LYS A 179 -8.00 -7.74 11.78
CA LYS A 179 -6.82 -7.18 12.46
C LYS A 179 -6.82 -5.66 12.39
N TYR A 180 -7.07 -5.08 11.21
CA TYR A 180 -7.17 -3.63 11.05
C TYR A 180 -8.28 -3.04 11.92
N HIS A 181 -9.49 -3.58 11.86
CA HIS A 181 -10.63 -3.02 12.61
C HIS A 181 -10.50 -3.21 14.11
N LEU A 182 -9.94 -4.33 14.58
CA LEU A 182 -9.60 -4.51 16.00
C LEU A 182 -8.54 -3.50 16.45
N TYR A 183 -7.51 -3.28 15.65
CA TYR A 183 -6.45 -2.31 15.96
C TYR A 183 -6.98 -0.88 15.96
N LYS A 184 -7.79 -0.51 14.97
CA LYS A 184 -8.21 0.87 14.73
C LYS A 184 -9.42 1.29 15.58
N ASN A 185 -10.39 0.40 15.74
CA ASN A 185 -11.68 0.70 16.36
C ASN A 185 -11.85 0.00 17.73
N GLY A 186 -10.98 -0.95 18.05
CA GLY A 186 -11.06 -1.72 19.28
C GLY A 186 -12.10 -2.85 19.25
N TYR A 187 -12.00 -3.73 20.24
CA TYR A 187 -12.77 -4.96 20.30
C TYR A 187 -14.29 -4.75 20.40
N LEU A 188 -14.74 -3.80 21.22
CA LEU A 188 -16.17 -3.59 21.48
C LEU A 188 -16.91 -3.12 20.24
N GLU A 189 -16.32 -2.20 19.48
CA GLU A 189 -16.93 -1.67 18.26
C GLU A 189 -17.04 -2.76 17.18
N PHE A 190 -15.96 -3.52 16.95
CA PHE A 190 -15.98 -4.65 16.04
C PHE A 190 -16.97 -5.74 16.46
N HIS A 191 -17.06 -6.04 17.77
CA HIS A 191 -17.99 -7.05 18.24
C HIS A 191 -19.45 -6.65 18.03
N ASN A 192 -19.78 -5.38 18.23
CA ASN A 192 -21.15 -4.88 18.17
C ASN A 192 -21.60 -4.56 16.74
N THR A 193 -20.67 -4.36 15.81
CA THR A 193 -20.97 -4.05 14.41
C THR A 193 -21.21 -5.33 13.59
N PRO A 194 -22.24 -5.40 12.73
CA PRO A 194 -22.39 -6.52 11.81
C PRO A 194 -21.36 -6.46 10.68
N HIS A 195 -20.74 -7.59 10.36
CA HIS A 195 -19.71 -7.71 9.33
C HIS A 195 -20.08 -8.82 8.33
N ASN A 196 -19.76 -8.59 7.06
CA ASN A 196 -19.97 -9.54 5.98
C ASN A 196 -18.88 -9.39 4.90
N LEU A 197 -18.72 -10.42 4.06
CA LEU A 197 -17.65 -10.45 3.05
C LEU A 197 -17.74 -9.30 2.04
N LYS A 198 -18.94 -8.87 1.66
CA LYS A 198 -19.09 -7.71 0.76
C LYS A 198 -18.51 -6.44 1.38
N GLY A 199 -18.83 -6.15 2.64
CA GLY A 199 -18.26 -5.02 3.38
C GLY A 199 -16.74 -5.15 3.57
N VAL A 200 -16.22 -6.38 3.70
CA VAL A 200 -14.77 -6.63 3.71
C VAL A 200 -14.16 -6.22 2.37
N ILE A 201 -14.69 -6.68 1.24
CA ILE A 201 -14.17 -6.34 -0.10
C ILE A 201 -14.29 -4.84 -0.41
N GLU A 202 -15.39 -4.21 0.00
CA GLU A 202 -15.57 -2.76 -0.09
C GLU A 202 -14.47 -2.01 0.67
N TRP A 203 -14.16 -2.45 1.90
CA TRP A 203 -13.05 -1.87 2.68
C TRP A 203 -11.70 -2.08 1.99
N PHE A 204 -11.39 -3.28 1.48
CA PHE A 204 -10.14 -3.54 0.75
C PHE A 204 -9.95 -2.58 -0.42
N ASN A 205 -11.02 -2.36 -1.20
CA ASN A 205 -11.00 -1.44 -2.33
C ASN A 205 -10.79 0.02 -1.89
N GLN A 206 -11.47 0.48 -0.84
CA GLN A 206 -11.32 1.84 -0.29
C GLN A 206 -9.92 2.07 0.28
N TYR A 207 -9.41 1.12 1.06
CA TYR A 207 -8.10 1.21 1.68
C TYR A 207 -6.99 1.24 0.63
N ASP A 208 -7.08 0.40 -0.40
CA ASP A 208 -6.08 0.41 -1.47
C ASP A 208 -6.14 1.67 -2.35
N GLU A 209 -7.32 2.29 -2.48
CA GLU A 209 -7.48 3.56 -3.19
C GLU A 209 -6.79 4.71 -2.43
N GLU A 210 -6.86 4.70 -1.09
CA GLU A 210 -6.26 5.72 -0.24
C GLU A 210 -4.74 5.51 -0.04
N TYR A 211 -4.30 4.28 0.23
CA TYR A 211 -2.93 3.99 0.66
C TYR A 211 -2.06 3.38 -0.45
N GLY A 212 -2.66 2.98 -1.56
CA GLY A 212 -1.99 2.40 -2.71
C GLY A 212 -2.31 0.91 -2.92
N LYS A 213 -2.00 0.44 -4.13
CA LYS A 213 -2.34 -0.90 -4.60
C LYS A 213 -1.87 -2.00 -3.64
N ARG A 214 -2.82 -2.85 -3.21
CA ARG A 214 -2.63 -4.01 -2.33
C ARG A 214 -2.07 -3.68 -0.94
N LYS A 215 -2.20 -2.44 -0.46
CA LYS A 215 -1.79 -2.08 0.90
C LYS A 215 -2.65 -2.73 1.98
N SER A 216 -3.93 -2.94 1.69
CA SER A 216 -4.85 -3.71 2.56
C SER A 216 -4.34 -5.12 2.88
N MET A 217 -3.71 -5.79 1.90
CA MET A 217 -3.15 -7.14 2.05
C MET A 217 -1.98 -7.21 3.04
N GLU A 218 -1.29 -6.09 3.33
CA GLU A 218 -0.21 -6.08 4.33
C GLU A 218 -0.74 -6.43 5.73
N TRP A 219 -2.00 -6.13 6.04
CA TRP A 219 -2.65 -6.51 7.29
C TRP A 219 -2.87 -8.02 7.41
N SER A 220 -3.10 -8.70 6.30
CA SER A 220 -3.29 -10.15 6.26
C SER A 220 -2.00 -10.88 6.69
N TYR A 221 -0.83 -10.35 6.31
CA TYR A 221 0.50 -10.89 6.63
C TYR A 221 1.11 -10.37 7.94
N MET A 222 0.40 -9.54 8.71
CA MET A 222 0.88 -9.16 10.04
C MET A 222 0.75 -10.36 10.99
N ASP A 223 1.87 -11.03 11.24
CA ASP A 223 1.99 -11.93 12.38
C ASP A 223 2.24 -11.11 13.65
N TYR A 224 1.46 -11.37 14.70
CA TYR A 224 1.65 -10.77 16.03
C TYR A 224 2.71 -11.52 16.87
N ASN A 225 3.53 -12.35 16.24
CA ASN A 225 4.54 -13.17 16.90
C ASN A 225 5.74 -12.35 17.38
#